data_AF-R0BJB2-F1
#
_entry.id   AF-R0BJB2-F1
#
_cell.length_a   1.000
_cell.length_b   1.000
_cell.length_c   1.000
_cell.angle_alpha   90.00
_cell.angle_beta   90.00
_cell.angle_gamma   90.00
#
_symmetry.space_group_name_H-M   'P 1'
#
loop_
_entity.id
_entity.type
_entity.pdbx_description
1 polymer ?
#
loop_
_entity_poly.entity_id
_entity_poly.type
_entity_poly.pdbx_seq_one_letter_code
_entity_poly.pdbx_strand_id
1 'polypeptide(L)'
;MQKVIEKAVIKITQEMERNRKAYNEARGSYNDTGYDRYYNKMTKLDAEYEELKAFLHPEEKSEVPEVYRECDELRQMLRNLKSKWQYLRADLPVSADTIGIDDLLRDVR
;
A
#
# COMPACT_ATOMS: atom_id res chain seq x y z
N MET A 1 5.92 20.87 -19.16
CA MET A 1 6.01 19.51 -18.58
C MET A 1 4.62 18.92 -18.30
N GLN A 2 3.72 19.60 -17.58
CA GLN A 2 2.34 19.11 -17.34
C GLN A 2 1.56 18.68 -18.60
N LYS A 3 1.53 19.50 -19.66
CA LYS A 3 0.84 19.16 -20.93
C LYS A 3 1.36 17.90 -21.63
N VAL A 4 2.63 17.54 -21.42
CA VAL A 4 3.24 16.33 -22.01
C VAL A 4 2.82 15.09 -21.22
N ILE A 5 2.76 15.21 -19.89
CA ILE A 5 2.29 14.16 -18.98
C ILE A 5 0.80 13.88 -19.23
N GLU A 6 -0.04 14.92 -19.32
CA GLU A 6 -1.47 14.77 -19.65
C GLU A 6 -1.69 14.06 -20.99
N LYS A 7 -0.91 14.41 -22.02
CA LYS A 7 -0.99 13.76 -23.32
C LYS A 7 -0.56 12.29 -23.28
N ALA A 8 0.42 11.94 -22.44
CA ALA A 8 0.84 10.56 -22.23
C ALA A 8 -0.24 9.75 -21.51
N VAL A 9 -0.84 10.31 -20.44
CA VAL A 9 -1.95 9.68 -19.70
C VAL A 9 -3.15 9.41 -20.61
N ILE A 10 -3.53 10.37 -21.46
CA ILE A 10 -4.63 10.20 -22.42
C ILE A 10 -4.33 9.08 -23.43
N LYS A 11 -3.08 8.96 -23.89
CA LYS A 11 -2.70 7.87 -24.79
C LYS A 11 -2.75 6.51 -24.10
N ILE A 12 -2.23 6.41 -22.88
CA ILE A 12 -2.22 5.14 -22.14
C ILE A 12 -3.64 4.68 -21.82
N THR A 13 -4.52 5.60 -21.41
CA THR A 13 -5.95 5.30 -21.17
C THR A 13 -6.66 4.83 -22.43
N GLN A 14 -6.39 5.44 -23.59
CA GLN A 14 -6.92 4.98 -24.89
C GLN A 14 -6.44 3.56 -25.25
N GLU A 15 -5.17 3.23 -25.01
CA GLU A 15 -4.65 1.88 -25.24
C GLU A 15 -5.25 0.86 -24.26
N MET A 16 -5.49 1.23 -23.00
CA MET A 16 -6.20 0.37 -22.04
C MET A 16 -7.63 0.06 -22.48
N GLU A 17 -8.36 1.04 -23.00
CA GLU A 17 -9.71 0.82 -23.56
C GLU A 17 -9.68 -0.11 -24.77
N ARG A 18 -8.70 0.04 -25.66
CA ARG A 18 -8.51 -0.85 -26.83
C ARG A 18 -8.21 -2.28 -26.39
N ASN A 19 -7.31 -2.46 -25.43
CA ASN A 19 -6.99 -3.76 -24.87
C ASN A 19 -8.24 -4.43 -24.27
N ARG A 20 -9.06 -3.70 -23.50
CA ARG A 20 -10.30 -4.26 -22.93
C ARG A 20 -11.34 -4.64 -23.98
N LYS A 21 -11.44 -3.91 -25.09
CA LYS A 21 -12.29 -4.32 -26.23
C LYS A 21 -11.78 -5.63 -26.84
N ALA A 22 -10.49 -5.73 -27.12
CA ALA A 22 -9.88 -6.94 -27.66
C ALA A 22 -10.03 -8.15 -26.72
N TYR A 23 -9.99 -7.91 -25.41
CA TYR A 23 -10.22 -8.93 -24.39
C TYR A 23 -11.65 -9.45 -24.44
N ASN A 24 -12.64 -8.56 -24.50
CA ASN A 24 -14.05 -8.94 -24.57
C ASN A 24 -14.37 -9.70 -25.86
N GLU A 25 -13.76 -9.34 -26.98
CA GLU A 25 -13.87 -10.10 -28.24
C GLU A 25 -13.26 -11.50 -28.13
N ALA A 26 -12.07 -11.61 -27.52
CA ALA A 26 -11.44 -12.90 -27.27
C ALA A 26 -12.28 -13.76 -26.31
N ARG A 27 -12.89 -13.15 -25.29
CA ARG A 27 -13.80 -13.81 -24.36
C ARG A 27 -15.08 -14.29 -25.03
N GLY A 28 -15.68 -13.50 -25.92
CA GLY A 28 -16.81 -13.95 -26.74
C GLY A 28 -16.43 -15.16 -27.59
N SER A 29 -15.30 -15.07 -28.29
CA SER A 29 -14.78 -16.19 -29.10
C SER A 29 -14.49 -17.44 -28.26
N TYR A 30 -13.95 -17.27 -27.04
CA TYR A 30 -13.71 -18.36 -26.10
C TYR A 30 -15.02 -18.98 -25.61
N ASN A 31 -16.02 -18.18 -25.27
CA ASN A 31 -17.32 -18.70 -24.83
C ASN A 31 -18.03 -19.47 -25.96
N ASP A 32 -17.87 -19.03 -27.21
CA ASP A 32 -18.49 -19.66 -28.37
C ASP A 32 -17.78 -20.96 -28.79
N THR A 33 -16.46 -21.02 -28.64
CA THR A 33 -15.64 -22.13 -29.20
C THR A 33 -14.89 -22.97 -28.18
N GLY A 34 -14.61 -22.44 -27.00
CA GLY A 34 -13.82 -23.09 -25.94
C GLY A 34 -12.33 -23.26 -26.24
N TYR A 35 -11.81 -22.74 -27.37
CA TYR A 35 -10.42 -22.99 -27.74
C TYR A 35 -9.41 -22.28 -26.83
N ASP A 36 -8.41 -23.04 -26.36
CA ASP A 36 -7.29 -22.55 -25.54
C ASP A 36 -6.54 -21.37 -26.16
N ARG A 37 -6.56 -21.24 -27.49
CA ARG A 37 -5.98 -20.07 -28.19
C ARG A 37 -6.58 -18.76 -27.71
N TYR A 38 -7.89 -18.71 -27.47
CA TYR A 38 -8.56 -17.50 -27.00
C TYR A 38 -8.30 -17.24 -25.52
N TYR A 39 -8.20 -18.29 -24.71
CA TYR A 39 -7.73 -18.19 -23.34
C TYR A 39 -6.31 -17.61 -23.26
N ASN A 40 -5.37 -18.13 -24.06
CA ASN A 40 -4.00 -17.61 -24.17
C ASN A 40 -3.94 -16.17 -24.71
N LYS A 41 -4.92 -15.76 -25.51
CA LYS A 41 -5.03 -14.37 -25.97
C LYS A 41 -5.55 -13.47 -24.85
N MET A 42 -6.55 -13.91 -24.09
CA MET A 42 -7.08 -13.20 -22.93
C MET A 42 -6.02 -13.00 -21.86
N THR A 43 -5.23 -14.03 -21.53
CA THR A 43 -4.16 -13.91 -20.52
C THR A 43 -3.07 -12.92 -20.92
N LYS A 44 -2.69 -12.88 -22.21
CA LYS A 44 -1.76 -11.86 -22.73
C LYS A 44 -2.33 -10.45 -22.62
N LEU A 45 -3.60 -10.29 -23.01
CA LEU A 45 -4.26 -8.99 -22.95
C LEU A 45 -4.42 -8.50 -21.51
N ASP A 46 -4.73 -9.38 -20.56
CA ASP A 46 -4.77 -9.04 -19.14
C ASP A 46 -3.38 -8.62 -18.61
N ALA A 47 -2.30 -9.31 -19.01
CA ALA A 47 -0.94 -8.91 -18.63
C ALA A 47 -0.57 -7.52 -19.17
N GLU A 48 -0.84 -7.26 -20.45
CA GLU A 48 -0.64 -5.94 -21.07
C GLU A 48 -1.47 -4.84 -20.37
N TYR A 49 -2.69 -5.16 -19.94
CA TYR A 49 -3.54 -4.21 -19.21
C TYR A 49 -2.95 -3.84 -17.85
N GLU A 50 -2.44 -4.83 -17.10
CA GLU A 50 -1.80 -4.57 -15.80
C GLU A 50 -0.48 -3.79 -15.97
N GLU A 51 0.30 -4.03 -17.03
CA GLU A 51 1.47 -3.20 -17.34
C GLU A 51 1.08 -1.74 -17.61
N LEU A 52 0.09 -1.49 -18.47
CA LEU A 52 -0.40 -0.14 -18.77
C LEU A 52 -0.97 0.56 -17.53
N LYS A 53 -1.66 -0.19 -16.67
CA LYS A 53 -2.19 0.29 -15.39
C LYS A 53 -1.06 0.67 -14.43
N ALA A 54 0.00 -0.13 -14.36
CA ALA A 54 1.20 0.15 -13.57
C ALA A 54 1.98 1.37 -14.08
N PHE A 55 1.86 1.74 -15.36
CA PHE A 55 2.42 3.00 -15.88
C PHE A 55 1.61 4.24 -15.46
N LEU A 56 0.28 4.13 -15.36
CA LEU A 56 -0.61 5.24 -14.97
C LEU A 56 -0.62 5.47 -13.47
N HIS A 57 -0.67 4.38 -12.73
CA HIS A 57 -0.50 4.31 -11.32
C HIS A 57 0.75 3.47 -11.14
N PRO A 58 1.96 4.06 -11.23
CA PRO A 58 3.08 3.41 -10.57
C PRO A 58 2.54 3.17 -9.17
N GLU A 59 2.35 1.90 -8.81
CA GLU A 59 2.14 1.59 -7.42
C GLU A 59 3.33 2.30 -6.77
N GLU A 60 3.03 3.39 -6.06
CA GLU A 60 3.76 3.65 -4.86
C GLU A 60 3.66 2.30 -4.15
N LYS A 61 4.66 1.45 -4.36
CA LYS A 61 5.08 0.54 -3.35
C LYS A 61 5.20 1.47 -2.17
N SER A 62 4.13 1.54 -1.37
CA SER A 62 4.19 2.14 -0.07
C SER A 62 5.01 1.13 0.73
N GLU A 63 6.28 1.01 0.38
CA GLU A 63 7.34 1.07 1.36
C GLU A 63 7.08 2.39 2.10
N VAL A 64 6.08 2.37 3.00
CA VAL A 64 6.21 3.03 4.28
C VAL A 64 7.59 2.54 4.72
N PRO A 65 8.64 3.39 4.66
CA PRO A 65 10.00 2.91 4.84
C PRO A 65 10.02 2.07 6.11
N GLU A 66 10.68 0.91 6.14
CA GLU A 66 10.66 -0.03 7.26
C GLU A 66 10.83 0.68 8.62
N VAL A 67 11.64 1.75 8.62
CA VAL A 67 11.82 2.77 9.67
C VAL A 67 10.52 3.32 10.27
N TYR A 68 9.50 3.65 9.47
CA TYR A 68 8.20 4.13 9.94
C TYR A 68 7.38 3.03 10.62
N ARG A 69 7.48 1.78 10.16
CA ARG A 69 6.84 0.64 10.86
C ARG A 69 7.52 0.39 12.21
N GLU A 70 8.85 0.37 12.24
CA GLU A 70 9.62 0.24 13.48
C GLU A 70 9.31 1.40 14.44
N CYS A 71 9.21 2.63 13.93
CA CYS A 71 8.85 3.80 14.73
C CYS A 71 7.44 3.70 15.32
N ASP A 72 6.47 3.18 14.56
CA ASP A 72 5.11 2.95 15.05
C ASP A 72 5.07 1.84 16.11
N GLU A 73 5.83 0.75 15.92
CA GLU A 73 5.97 -0.33 16.90
C GLU A 73 6.63 0.15 18.19
N LEU A 74 7.73 0.90 18.10
CA LEU A 74 8.41 1.51 19.25
C LEU A 74 7.50 2.50 19.98
N ARG A 75 6.73 3.31 19.25
CA ARG A 75 5.76 4.23 19.83
C ARG A 75 4.64 3.47 20.57
N GLN A 76 4.17 2.36 20.00
CA GLN A 76 3.19 1.50 20.66
C GLN A 76 3.75 0.83 21.93
N MET A 77 5.00 0.37 21.89
CA MET A 77 5.69 -0.16 23.06
C MET A 77 5.85 0.88 24.17
N LEU A 78 6.25 2.11 23.83
CA LEU A 78 6.37 3.22 24.78
C LEU A 78 5.04 3.56 25.45
N ARG A 79 3.94 3.57 24.69
CA ARG A 79 2.58 3.75 25.24
C ARG A 79 2.23 2.65 26.23
N ASN A 80 2.49 1.39 25.87
CA ASN A 80 2.23 0.25 26.75
C ASN A 80 3.07 0.32 28.04
N LEU A 81 4.33 0.73 27.94
CA LEU A 81 5.21 0.93 29.09
C LEU A 81 4.69 2.05 30.00
N LYS A 82 4.26 3.18 29.44
CA LYS A 82 3.64 4.27 30.20
C LYS A 82 2.40 3.82 30.96
N SER A 83 1.51 3.09 30.31
CA SER A 83 0.32 2.55 30.98
C SER A 83 0.70 1.61 32.13
N LYS A 84 1.64 0.70 31.92
CA LYS A 84 2.11 -0.22 32.99
C LYS A 84 2.81 0.52 34.13
N TRP A 85 3.63 1.51 33.81
CA TRP A 85 4.32 2.35 34.79
C TRP A 85 3.34 3.10 35.68
N GLN A 86 2.24 3.63 35.12
CA GLN A 86 1.20 4.31 35.91
C GLN A 86 0.59 3.39 36.97
N TYR A 87 0.38 2.11 36.66
CA TYR A 87 -0.10 1.15 37.65
C TYR A 87 0.96 0.82 38.70
N LEU A 88 2.20 0.56 38.29
CA LEU A 88 3.29 0.21 39.21
C LEU A 88 3.69 1.37 40.13
N ARG A 89 3.65 2.61 39.63
CA ARG A 89 3.99 3.80 40.40
C ARG A 89 3.10 3.97 41.63
N ALA A 90 1.84 3.52 41.57
CA ALA A 90 0.92 3.60 42.70
C ALA A 90 1.43 2.82 43.93
N ASP A 91 2.20 1.76 43.70
CA ASP A 91 2.73 0.87 44.74
C ASP A 91 4.18 1.20 45.14
N LEU A 92 4.84 2.13 44.43
CA LEU A 92 6.24 2.50 44.64
C LEU A 92 6.36 3.81 45.43
N PRO A 93 7.33 3.92 46.36
CA PRO A 93 7.61 5.17 47.05
C PRO A 93 8.16 6.21 46.08
N VAL A 94 7.82 7.48 46.30
CA VAL A 94 8.35 8.58 45.49
C VAL A 94 9.86 8.69 45.74
N SER A 95 10.63 8.34 44.71
CA SER A 95 12.09 8.41 44.66
C SER A 95 12.56 9.16 43.42
N ALA A 96 13.84 9.53 43.40
CA ALA A 96 14.47 10.11 42.22
C ALA A 96 14.26 9.26 40.95
N ASP A 97 14.30 7.93 41.09
CA ASP A 97 14.08 7.00 39.98
C ASP A 97 12.63 7.05 39.48
N THR A 98 11.65 7.10 40.38
CA THR A 98 10.25 7.20 39.97
C THR A 98 9.96 8.50 39.23
N ILE A 99 10.54 9.61 39.70
CA ILE A 99 10.41 10.94 39.09
C ILE A 99 11.09 10.95 37.72
N GLY A 100 12.29 10.37 37.61
CA GLY A 100 13.02 10.29 36.34
C GLY A 100 12.25 9.51 35.27
N ILE A 101 11.59 8.41 35.65
CA ILE A 101 10.76 7.63 34.72
C ILE A 101 9.49 8.39 34.33
N ASP A 102 8.87 9.14 35.25
CA ASP A 102 7.73 9.99 34.93
C ASP A 102 8.09 11.08 33.91
N ASP A 103 9.24 11.73 34.10
CA ASP A 103 9.73 12.76 33.19
C ASP A 103 10.03 12.18 31.80
N LEU A 104 10.66 11.00 31.74
CA LEU A 104 10.94 10.30 30.47
C LEU A 104 9.66 9.94 29.70
N LEU A 105 8.59 9.58 30.40
CA LEU A 105 7.31 9.15 29.79
C LEU A 105 6.30 10.29 29.67
N ARG A 106 6.63 11.51 30.11
CA ARG A 106 5.71 12.65 30.16
C ARG A 106 5.11 12.98 28.80
N ASP A 107 5.96 13.04 27.78
CA ASP A 107 5.59 13.47 26.42
C ASP A 107 5.04 12.35 25.52
N VAL A 108 5.01 11.11 26.02
CA VAL A 108 4.38 9.98 25.32
C VAL A 108 2.86 10.17 25.34
N ARG A 109 2.29 10.71 24.27
CA ARG A 109 0.84 10.80 24.04
C ARG A 109 0.25 9.47 23.60
#